data_AF-A0A355BZ97-F1
#
_entry.id   AF-A0A355BZ97-F1
#
_cell.length_a   1.000
_cell.length_b   1.000
_cell.length_c   1.000
_cell.angle_alpha   90.00
_cell.angle_beta   90.00
_cell.angle_gamma   90.00
#
_symmetry.space_group_name_H-M   'P 1'
#
loop_
_entity.id
_entity.type
_entity.pdbx_description
1 polymer ?
#
loop_
_entity_poly.entity_id
_entity_poly.type
_entity_poly.pdbx_seq_one_letter_code
_entity_poly.pdbx_strand_id
1 'polypeptide(L)' 'MTGSSLLLQVRAALKAVAAPAGGDLISCGAIEGLTAAADGAVRFALNTDRSGGGPEILEAARAA' A
#
# COMPACT_ATOMS: atom_id res chain seq x y z
N MET A 1 -11.62 16.89 2.63
CA MET A 1 -11.60 15.66 1.82
C MET A 1 -12.25 14.56 2.64
N THR A 2 -13.29 13.88 2.12
CA THR A 2 -13.94 12.77 2.82
C THR A 2 -13.01 11.54 2.82
N GLY A 3 -13.03 10.72 3.89
CA GLY A 3 -12.11 9.58 4.05
C GLY A 3 -12.10 8.60 2.86
N SER A 4 -13.20 8.48 2.13
CA SER A 4 -13.30 7.67 0.90
C SER A 4 -12.40 8.18 -0.23
N SER A 5 -12.20 9.51 -0.34
CA SER A 5 -11.30 10.10 -1.33
C SER A 5 -9.83 9.82 -1.00
N LEU A 6 -9.47 9.80 0.28
CA LEU A 6 -8.11 9.54 0.75
C LEU A 6 -7.72 8.08 0.51
N LEU A 7 -8.61 7.13 0.85
CA LEU A 7 -8.36 5.70 0.63
C LEU A 7 -8.20 5.37 -0.86
N LEU A 8 -8.95 6.04 -1.74
CA LEU A 8 -8.80 5.92 -3.20
C LEU A 8 -7.44 6.40 -3.68
N GLN A 9 -6.97 7.55 -3.18
CA GLN A 9 -5.65 8.09 -3.51
C GLN A 9 -4.52 7.19 -3.02
N VAL A 10 -4.58 6.74 -1.76
CA VAL A 10 -3.55 5.82 -1.23
C VAL A 10 -3.56 4.49 -1.98
N ARG A 11 -4.74 3.96 -2.32
CA ARG A 11 -4.82 2.74 -3.13
C ARG A 11 -4.19 2.93 -4.51
N ALA A 12 -4.37 4.10 -5.14
CA ALA A 12 -3.73 4.41 -6.42
C ALA A 12 -2.20 4.54 -6.28
N ALA A 13 -1.71 5.18 -5.22
CA ALA A 13 -0.28 5.29 -4.92
C ALA A 13 0.34 3.89 -4.70
N LEU A 14 -0.26 3.06 -3.86
CA LEU A 14 0.20 1.69 -3.61
C LEU A 14 0.16 0.82 -4.88
N LYS A 15 -0.81 1.05 -5.77
CA LYS A 15 -0.90 0.38 -7.07
C LYS A 15 0.23 0.79 -8.03
N ALA A 16 0.86 1.94 -7.84
CA ALA A 16 2.01 2.37 -8.63
C ALA A 16 3.33 1.74 -8.17
N VAL A 17 3.36 1.16 -6.96
CA VAL A 17 4.55 0.51 -6.41
C VAL A 17 4.65 -0.92 -6.93
N ALA A 18 5.73 -1.18 -7.68
CA ALA A 18 6.02 -2.50 -8.22
C ALA A 18 6.40 -3.48 -7.10
N ALA A 19 5.82 -4.68 -7.15
CA ALA A 19 6.19 -5.78 -6.28
C ALA A 19 7.31 -6.63 -6.91
N PRO A 20 8.38 -7.00 -6.18
CA PRO A 20 9.39 -7.95 -6.63
C PRO A 20 8.84 -9.31 -7.08
N ALA A 21 7.74 -9.78 -6.47
CA ALA A 21 7.02 -10.98 -6.90
C ALA A 21 6.35 -10.83 -8.29
N GLY A 22 6.35 -9.63 -8.87
CA GLY A 22 5.68 -9.29 -10.12
C GLY A 22 4.36 -8.56 -9.90
N GLY A 23 4.06 -7.59 -10.78
CA GLY A 23 2.87 -6.75 -10.67
C GLY A 23 3.04 -5.60 -9.67
N ASP A 24 1.94 -5.18 -9.05
CA ASP A 24 1.88 -4.08 -8.09
C ASP A 24 1.39 -4.54 -6.71
N LEU A 25 1.68 -3.77 -5.64
CA LEU A 25 1.34 -4.15 -4.26
C LEU A 25 -0.16 -4.44 -4.03
N ILE A 26 -1.05 -3.81 -4.81
CA ILE A 26 -2.50 -4.05 -4.74
C ILE A 26 -2.88 -5.31 -5.50
N SER A 27 -2.38 -5.49 -6.72
CA SER A 27 -2.72 -6.60 -7.60
C SER A 27 -2.14 -7.93 -7.12
N CYS A 28 -0.97 -7.93 -6.47
CA CYS A 28 -0.41 -9.13 -5.84
C CYS A 28 -1.06 -9.45 -4.47
N GLY A 29 -1.98 -8.61 -3.99
CA GLY A 29 -2.65 -8.80 -2.70
C GLY A 29 -1.71 -8.74 -1.51
N ALA A 30 -0.62 -7.96 -1.61
CA ALA A 30 0.34 -7.74 -0.53
C ALA A 30 -0.16 -6.73 0.51
N ILE A 31 -1.14 -5.88 0.17
CA ILE A 31 -1.73 -4.92 1.10
C ILE A 31 -2.96 -5.51 1.78
N GLU A 32 -2.94 -5.53 3.10
CA GLU A 32 -4.03 -6.04 3.94
C GLU A 32 -4.57 -4.92 4.85
N GLY A 33 -5.90 -4.84 4.99
CA GLY A 33 -6.54 -3.97 5.99
C GLY A 33 -6.32 -2.46 5.82
N LEU A 34 -6.40 -1.93 4.60
CA LEU A 34 -6.26 -0.49 4.34
C LEU A 34 -7.38 0.32 5.01
N THR A 35 -7.02 1.16 5.98
CA THR A 35 -7.95 1.98 6.78
C THR A 35 -7.42 3.41 6.95
N ALA A 36 -8.32 4.39 7.00
CA ALA A 36 -7.99 5.78 7.25
C ALA A 36 -8.55 6.19 8.62
N ALA A 37 -7.68 6.75 9.45
CA ALA A 37 -8.04 7.31 10.75
C ALA A 37 -8.56 8.75 10.60
N ALA A 38 -9.26 9.23 11.64
CA ALA A 38 -9.88 10.56 11.65
C ALA A 38 -8.86 11.71 11.63
N ASP A 39 -7.61 11.43 12.01
CA ASP A 39 -6.47 12.34 11.93
C ASP A 39 -5.84 12.41 10.52
N GLY A 40 -6.38 11.65 9.55
CA GLY A 40 -5.85 11.56 8.20
C GLY A 40 -4.71 10.55 8.06
N ALA A 41 -4.31 9.85 9.12
CA ALA A 41 -3.33 8.79 9.02
C ALA A 41 -3.92 7.56 8.32
N VAL A 42 -3.17 6.97 7.40
CA VAL A 42 -3.58 5.75 6.70
C VAL A 42 -2.75 4.58 7.21
N ARG A 43 -3.43 3.49 7.56
CA ARG A 43 -2.85 2.28 8.14
C ARG A 43 -3.16 1.09 7.24
N PHE A 44 -2.15 0.28 7.00
CA PHE A 44 -2.27 -0.99 6.29
C PHE A 44 -1.16 -1.93 6.77
N ALA A 45 -1.37 -3.23 6.61
CA ALA A 45 -0.34 -4.23 6.76
C ALA A 45 0.21 -4.60 5.38
N LEU A 46 1.53 -4.77 5.31
CA LEU A 46 2.21 -5.25 4.11
C LEU A 46 2.66 -6.69 4.35
N ASN A 47 2.21 -7.59 3.49
CA ASN A 47 2.62 -8.98 3.47
C ASN A 47 3.87 -9.15 2.60
N THR A 48 5.02 -9.27 3.26
CA THR A 48 6.33 -9.34 2.60
C THR A 48 6.47 -10.59 1.73
N ASP A 49 5.89 -11.72 2.17
CA ASP A 49 5.92 -13.00 1.43
C ASP A 49 5.19 -12.89 0.09
N ARG A 50 4.02 -12.24 0.06
CA ARG A 50 3.27 -11.99 -1.18
C ARG A 50 3.90 -10.93 -2.07
N SER A 51 4.53 -9.94 -1.47
CA SER A 51 5.23 -8.90 -2.22
C SER A 51 6.54 -9.39 -2.83
N GLY A 52 7.12 -10.47 -2.28
CA GLY A 52 8.40 -11.05 -2.70
C GLY A 52 9.63 -10.24 -2.26
N GLY A 53 9.49 -9.34 -1.28
CA GLY A 53 10.53 -8.38 -0.92
C GLY A 53 10.66 -8.10 0.58
N GLY A 54 11.86 -7.67 0.96
CA GLY A 54 12.24 -7.25 2.30
C GLY A 54 11.94 -5.77 2.58
N PRO A 55 12.60 -5.16 3.60
CA PRO A 55 12.27 -3.83 4.10
C PRO A 55 12.36 -2.69 3.07
N GLU A 56 13.10 -2.87 1.98
CA GLU A 56 13.20 -1.90 0.88
C GLU A 56 11.86 -1.57 0.22
N ILE A 57 10.93 -2.52 0.20
CA ILE A 57 9.61 -2.32 -0.40
C ILE A 57 8.71 -1.43 0.47
N LEU A 58 8.95 -1.45 1.80
CA LEU A 58 8.24 -0.60 2.75
C LEU A 58 8.66 0.86 2.56
N GLU A 59 9.94 1.11 2.29
CA GLU A 59 10.43 2.44 1.96
C GLU A 59 9.89 2.93 0.61
N ALA A 60 9.85 2.07 -0.40
CA ALA A 60 9.21 2.40 -1.68
C ALA A 60 7.72 2.73 -1.52
N ALA A 61 7.00 2.01 -0.67
CA ALA A 61 5.60 2.28 -0.36
C ALA A 61 5.39 3.57 0.47
N ARG A 62 6.38 3.98 1.28
CA ARG A 62 6.35 5.25 2.02
C ARG A 62 6.65 6.47 1.16
N ALA A 63 7.45 6.29 0.10
CA ALA A 63 7.87 7.36 -0.80
C ALA A 63 6.86 7.67 -1.93
N ALA A 64 5.87 6.79 -2.13
CA ALA A 64 4.81 6.91 -3.13
C ALA A 64 3.66 7.80 -2.65
#